data_AF-A0A8T7BGN1-F1
#
_entry.id   AF-A0A8T7BGN1-F1
#
_cell.length_a   1.000
_cell.length_b   1.000
_cell.length_c   1.000
_cell.angle_alpha   90.00
_cell.angle_beta   90.00
_cell.angle_gamma   90.00
#
_symmetry.space_group_name_H-M   'P 1'
#
loop_
_entity.id
_entity.type
_entity.pdbx_description
1 polymer ?
#
loop_
_entity_poly.entity_id
_entity_poly.type
_entity_poly.pdbx_seq_one_letter_code
_entity_poly.pdbx_strand_id
1 'polypeptide(L)' 'MSVFDNYQQRYEKRLQEEYSLQEYLELCKDNPLVYATSSERMLNAIGEPEHIDTAQD' A
#
# COMPACT_ATOMS: atom_id res chain seq x y z
N MET A 1 16.39 -6.93 27.73
CA MET A 1 15.24 -6.15 27.21
C MET A 1 14.02 -6.52 28.02
N SER A 2 13.42 -5.53 28.66
CA SER A 2 12.30 -5.69 29.57
C SER A 2 11.04 -6.14 28.80
N VAL A 3 10.15 -6.88 29.46
CA VAL A 3 8.82 -7.22 28.90
C VAL A 3 8.04 -5.95 28.55
N PHE A 4 8.26 -4.87 29.30
CA PHE A 4 7.65 -3.57 29.08
C PHE A 4 8.11 -2.91 27.77
N ASP A 5 9.42 -2.99 27.44
CA ASP A 5 9.96 -2.44 26.18
C ASP A 5 9.33 -3.12 24.96
N ASN A 6 9.16 -4.45 25.02
CA ASN A 6 8.55 -5.22 23.94
C ASN A 6 7.06 -4.91 23.75
N TYR A 7 6.34 -4.66 24.84
CA TYR A 7 4.93 -4.27 24.79
C TYR A 7 4.78 -2.89 24.16
N GLN A 8 5.59 -1.92 24.60
CA GLN A 8 5.57 -0.55 24.07
C GLN A 8 5.84 -0.53 22.56
N GLN A 9 6.89 -1.21 22.09
CA GLN A 9 7.20 -1.27 20.66
C GLN A 9 6.08 -1.91 19.82
N ARG A 10 5.39 -2.93 20.35
CA ARG A 10 4.25 -3.55 19.65
C ARG A 10 3.02 -2.65 19.63
N TYR A 11 2.82 -1.85 20.66
CA TYR A 11 1.75 -0.87 20.74
C TYR A 11 1.99 0.29 19.78
N GLU A 12 3.19 0.86 19.78
CA GLU A 12 3.61 1.92 18.84
C GLU A 12 3.50 1.46 17.38
N LYS A 13 3.91 0.23 17.06
CA LYS A 13 3.76 -0.34 15.70
C LYS A 13 2.32 -0.59 15.27
N ARG A 14 1.36 -0.62 16.20
CA ARG A 14 -0.07 -0.79 15.89
C ARG A 14 -0.82 0.52 15.77
N LEU A 15 -0.27 1.63 16.29
CA LEU A 15 -0.82 2.94 16.03
C LEU A 15 -0.74 3.15 14.52
N GLN A 16 -1.91 3.22 13.89
CA GLN A 16 -1.98 3.63 12.50
C GLN A 16 -1.43 5.05 12.41
N GLU A 17 -0.58 5.30 11.42
CA GLU A 17 -0.19 6.66 11.10
C GLU A 17 -1.44 7.41 10.64
N GLU A 18 -1.84 8.40 11.42
CA GLU A 18 -2.96 9.28 11.08
C GLU A 18 -2.44 10.40 10.19
N TYR A 19 -3.06 10.55 9.02
CA TYR A 19 -2.84 11.72 8.17
C TYR A 19 -3.90 12.77 8.49
N SER A 20 -3.48 14.03 8.54
CA SER A 20 -4.44 15.12 8.40
C SER A 20 -5.08 15.08 7.01
N LEU A 21 -6.26 15.70 6.87
CA LEU A 21 -6.94 15.80 5.57
C LEU A 21 -6.05 16.46 4.50
N GLN A 22 -5.25 17.47 4.88
CA GLN A 22 -4.36 18.17 3.96
C GLN A 22 -3.25 17.24 3.44
N GLU A 23 -2.58 16.50 4.32
CA GLU A 23 -1.54 15.54 3.94
C GLU A 23 -2.11 14.43 3.05
N TYR A 24 -3.30 13.93 3.38
CA TYR A 24 -3.99 12.94 2.55
C TYR A 24 -4.27 13.48 1.13
N LEU A 25 -4.75 14.72 1.02
CA LEU A 25 -5.04 15.35 -0.27
C LEU A 25 -3.77 15.64 -1.08
N GLU A 26 -2.68 16.03 -0.41
CA GLU A 26 -1.37 16.20 -1.06
C GLU A 26 -0.86 14.87 -1.61
N LEU A 27 -0.98 13.77 -0.86
CA LEU A 27 -0.64 12.43 -1.35
C LEU A 27 -1.50 12.00 -2.53
N CYS A 28 -2.80 12.32 -2.52
CA CYS A 28 -3.71 12.00 -3.63
C CYS A 28 -3.35 12.71 -4.94
N LYS A 29 -2.69 13.87 -4.86
CA LYS A 29 -2.21 14.60 -6.04
C LYS A 29 -1.13 13.85 -6.79
N ASP A 30 -0.23 13.19 -6.06
CA ASP A 30 0.95 12.54 -6.63
C ASP A 30 0.71 11.04 -6.88
N ASN A 31 -0.18 10.41 -6.11
CA ASN A 31 -0.43 8.98 -6.19
C ASN A 31 -1.93 8.63 -6.19
N PRO A 32 -2.51 8.28 -7.35
CA PRO A 32 -3.90 7.85 -7.46
C PRO A 32 -4.24 6.59 -6.63
N LEU A 33 -3.26 5.74 -6.32
CA LEU A 33 -3.48 4.53 -5.53
C LEU A 33 -3.85 4.82 -4.06
N VAL A 34 -3.64 6.05 -3.60
CA VAL A 34 -4.00 6.48 -2.24
C VAL A 34 -5.51 6.39 -2.03
N TYR A 35 -6.30 6.79 -3.04
CA TYR A 35 -7.77 6.73 -3.00
C TYR A 35 -8.37 5.55 -3.79
N ALA A 36 -7.54 4.68 -4.38
CA ALA A 36 -8.00 3.55 -5.16
C ALA A 36 -8.75 2.51 -4.30
N THR A 37 -9.72 1.86 -4.90
CA THR A 37 -10.42 0.71 -4.31
C THR A 37 -9.48 -0.49 -4.15
N SER A 38 -9.87 -1.46 -3.32
CA SER A 38 -9.10 -2.70 -3.15
C SER A 38 -8.89 -3.45 -4.48
N SER A 39 -9.91 -3.45 -5.35
CA SER A 39 -9.87 -4.11 -6.66
C SER A 39 -8.88 -3.42 -7.61
N GLU A 40 -8.88 -2.09 -7.67
CA GLU A 40 -7.94 -1.33 -8.50
C GLU A 40 -6.48 -1.52 -8.06
N ARG A 41 -6.23 -1.56 -6.75
CA ARG A 41 -4.91 -1.88 -6.20
C ARG A 41 -4.46 -3.29 -6.57
N MET A 42 -5.39 -4.26 -6.53
CA MET A 42 -5.11 -5.63 -6.93
C MET A 42 -4.72 -5.71 -8.41
N LEU A 43 -5.47 -5.03 -9.30
CA LEU A 43 -5.17 -4.99 -10.73
C LEU A 43 -3.81 -4.35 -11.01
N ASN A 44 -3.52 -3.22 -10.36
CA ASN A 44 -2.21 -2.56 -10.48
C ASN A 44 -1.06 -3.48 -10.05
N ALA A 45 -1.25 -4.27 -8.98
CA ALA A 45 -0.25 -5.22 -8.50
C ALA A 45 -0.06 -6.45 -9.43
N ILE A 46 -1.12 -6.87 -10.14
CA ILE A 46 -1.04 -7.95 -11.14
C ILE A 46 -0.21 -7.50 -12.36
N GLY A 47 -0.34 -6.24 -12.76
CA GLY A 47 0.38 -5.66 -13.90
C GLY A 47 -0.31 -5.91 -15.25
N GLU A 48 0.40 -5.60 -16.32
CA GLU A 48 -0.12 -5.73 -17.69
C GLU A 48 0.16 -7.12 -18.26
N PRO A 49 -0.76 -7.71 -19.04
CA PRO A 49 -0.55 -9.01 -19.65
C PRO A 49 0.48 -8.94 -20.77
N GLU A 50 1.30 -9.99 -20.89
CA GLU A 50 2.23 -10.17 -22.00
C GLU A 50 1.63 -11.13 -23.03
N HIS A 51 1.68 -10.75 -24.31
CA HIS A 51 1.27 -11.61 -25.41
C HIS A 51 2.48 -12.37 -25.97
N ILE A 52 2.45 -13.70 -25.94
CA ILE A 52 3.51 -14.57 -26.46
C ILE A 52 2.96 -15.32 -27.68
N ASP A 53 3.58 -15.16 -28.84
CA ASP A 53 3.27 -15.92 -30.05
C ASP A 53 4.05 -17.23 -30.06
N THR A 54 3.36 -18.35 -29.83
CA THR A 54 3.93 -19.70 -29.78
C THR A 54 3.82 -20.44 -31.11
N ALA A 55 3.54 -19.78 -32.23
CA ALA A 55 3.30 -20.46 -33.51
C ALA A 55 4.54 -21.15 -34.10
N GLN A 56 5.74 -20.82 -33.62
CA GLN A 56 7.03 -21.35 -34.12
C GLN A 56 7.86 -22.10 -33.07
N ASP A 57 7.32 -22.30 -31.85
CA ASP A 57 7.93 -23.15 -30.81
C ASP A 57 7.58 -24.64 -30.99
#